data_AF-A0A9Q3EW35-F1
#
_entry.id   AF-A0A9Q3EW35-F1
#
_cell.length_a   1.000
_cell.length_b   1.000
_cell.length_c   1.000
_cell.angle_alpha   90.00
_cell.angle_beta   90.00
_cell.angle_gamma   90.00
#
_symmetry.space_group_name_H-M   'P 1'
#
loop_
_entity.id
_entity.type
_entity.pdbx_description
1 polymer ?
#
loop_
_entity_poly.entity_id
_entity_poly.type
_entity_poly.pdbx_seq_one_letter_code
_entity_poly.pdbx_strand_id
1 'polypeptide(L)'
;MDWVTALPPGGDRSFNEFLMLVNRYRKKTMLLPCNEYDTAMETAMMIGNTVISHTGLFQNIISGRDPKFTSALWINLHKLFCTKLSFSTGYHPQTAGLVERMIQTLEDMIRGFFAYGLELKY
;
A
#
# COMPACT_ATOMS: atom_id res chain seq x y z
N MET A 1 -4.14 -4.25 1.02
CA MET A 1 -3.14 -3.29 0.52
C MET A 1 -3.76 -2.56 -0.63
N ASP A 2 -3.54 -1.27 -0.70
CA ASP A 2 -4.07 -0.43 -1.76
C ASP A 2 -3.22 0.83 -1.91
N TRP A 3 -3.38 1.52 -3.03
CA TRP A 3 -2.59 2.69 -3.37
C TRP A 3 -3.22 3.97 -2.85
N VAL A 4 -2.38 4.87 -2.35
CA VAL A 4 -2.67 6.29 -2.17
C VAL A 4 -2.03 7.00 -3.35
N THR A 5 -2.84 7.51 -4.25
CA THR A 5 -2.41 8.02 -5.55
C THR A 5 -2.54 9.53 -5.66
N ALA A 6 -2.09 10.08 -6.79
CA ALA A 6 -2.23 11.50 -7.13
C ALA A 6 -1.63 12.47 -6.09
N LEU A 7 -0.53 12.08 -5.44
CA LEU A 7 0.18 12.95 -4.53
C LEU A 7 1.14 13.86 -5.30
N PRO A 8 1.37 15.10 -4.84
CA PRO A 8 2.43 15.92 -5.39
C PRO A 8 3.78 15.20 -5.20
N PRO A 9 4.67 15.21 -6.21
CA PRO A 9 6.00 14.62 -6.08
C PRO A 9 6.76 15.19 -4.88
N GLY A 10 7.32 14.31 -4.05
CA GLY A 10 7.98 14.71 -2.79
C GLY A 10 9.30 14.02 -2.50
N GLY A 11 10.17 14.74 -1.78
CA GLY A 11 11.50 14.27 -1.36
C GLY A 11 12.52 14.15 -2.50
N ASP A 12 13.73 13.71 -2.19
CA ASP A 12 14.86 13.63 -3.15
C ASP A 12 14.60 12.67 -4.32
N ARG A 13 13.67 11.73 -4.15
CA ARG A 13 13.29 10.73 -5.16
C ARG A 13 11.99 11.06 -5.88
N SER A 14 11.35 12.19 -5.57
CA SER A 14 10.13 12.66 -6.23
C SER A 14 8.98 11.66 -6.25
N PHE A 15 8.82 10.88 -5.16
CA PHE A 15 7.73 9.91 -5.06
C PHE A 15 6.37 10.58 -5.14
N ASN A 16 5.43 9.98 -5.87
CA ASN A 16 4.10 10.53 -6.12
C ASN A 16 2.95 9.59 -5.71
N GLU A 17 3.26 8.43 -5.13
CA GLU A 17 2.30 7.50 -4.56
C GLU A 17 2.81 6.88 -3.26
N PHE A 18 1.88 6.36 -2.46
CA PHE A 18 2.22 5.41 -1.40
C PHE A 18 1.48 4.10 -1.59
N LEU A 19 2.17 2.99 -1.37
CA LEU A 19 1.51 1.72 -1.10
C LEU A 19 1.15 1.63 0.38
N MET A 20 -0.14 1.56 0.69
CA MET A 20 -0.62 1.35 2.04
C MET A 20 -0.87 -0.14 2.32
N LEU A 21 -0.22 -0.67 3.36
CA LEU A 21 -0.46 -2.00 3.90
C LEU A 21 -0.97 -1.90 5.33
N VAL A 22 -2.03 -2.65 5.63
CA VAL A 22 -2.60 -2.74 6.98
C VAL A 22 -2.57 -4.19 7.44
N ASN A 23 -1.82 -4.46 8.51
CA ASN A 23 -1.85 -5.73 9.21
C ASN A 23 -3.06 -5.76 10.15
N ARG A 24 -4.06 -6.57 9.80
CA ARG A 24 -5.33 -6.66 10.54
C ARG A 24 -5.19 -7.20 11.98
N TYR A 25 -4.19 -8.04 12.22
CA TYR A 25 -3.96 -8.68 13.51
C TYR A 25 -3.16 -7.77 14.45
N ARG A 26 -2.04 -7.23 13.98
CA ARG A 26 -1.16 -6.35 14.78
C ARG A 26 -1.60 -4.88 14.79
N LYS A 27 -2.66 -4.53 14.06
CA LYS A 27 -3.14 -3.15 13.87
C LYS A 27 -2.04 -2.18 13.42
N LYS A 28 -1.03 -2.70 12.71
CA LYS A 28 0.09 -1.91 12.19
C LYS A 28 -0.20 -1.50 10.74
N THR A 29 -0.05 -0.21 10.47
CA THR A 29 -0.08 0.34 9.11
C THR A 29 1.36 0.60 8.65
N MET A 30 1.62 0.33 7.38
CA MET A 30 2.86 0.67 6.70
C MET A 30 2.52 1.49 5.46
N LEU A 31 3.27 2.57 5.26
CA LEU A 31 3.26 3.38 4.05
C LEU A 31 4.61 3.21 3.37
N LEU A 32 4.61 2.73 2.14
CA LEU A 32 5.83 2.58 1.35
C LEU A 32 5.79 3.60 0.22
N PRO A 33 6.74 4.56 0.17
CA PRO A 33 6.81 5.52 -0.93
C PRO A 33 7.18 4.82 -2.22
N CYS A 34 6.47 5.16 -3.29
CA CYS A 34 6.61 4.56 -4.61
C CYS A 34 6.22 5.55 -5.70
N ASN A 35 6.44 5.16 -6.95
CA ASN A 35 5.95 5.91 -8.10
C ASN A 35 4.78 5.19 -8.78
N GLU A 36 3.91 5.99 -9.39
CA GLU A 36 2.79 5.51 -10.21
C GLU A 36 3.26 4.48 -11.26
N TYR A 37 4.39 4.78 -11.91
CA TYR A 37 4.96 3.98 -12.99
C TYR A 37 5.87 2.84 -12.54
N ASP A 38 6.00 2.60 -11.23
CA ASP A 38 6.75 1.44 -10.73
C ASP A 38 6.15 0.16 -11.32
N THR A 39 7.00 -0.74 -11.78
CA THR A 39 6.59 -2.02 -12.33
C THR A 39 6.09 -2.97 -11.22
N ALA A 40 5.39 -4.03 -11.63
CA ALA A 40 5.01 -5.10 -10.70
C ALA A 40 6.24 -5.76 -10.03
N MET A 41 7.37 -5.83 -10.74
CA MET A 41 8.62 -6.38 -10.19
C MET A 41 9.20 -5.45 -9.13
N GLU A 42 9.30 -4.15 -9.40
CA GLU A 42 9.80 -3.16 -8.43
C GLU A 42 8.90 -3.14 -7.18
N THR A 43 7.58 -3.20 -7.38
CA THR A 43 6.61 -3.31 -6.27
C THR A 43 6.86 -4.58 -5.43
N ALA A 44 7.08 -5.72 -6.08
CA ALA A 44 7.38 -6.98 -5.38
C ALA A 44 8.70 -6.93 -4.61
N MET A 45 9.76 -6.37 -5.21
CA MET A 45 11.04 -6.17 -4.53
C MET A 45 10.89 -5.24 -3.33
N MET A 46 10.18 -4.13 -3.48
CA MET A 46 9.90 -3.18 -2.40
C MET A 46 9.20 -3.87 -1.23
N ILE A 47 8.13 -4.62 -1.49
CA ILE A 47 7.38 -5.34 -0.44
C ILE A 47 8.24 -6.44 0.19
N GLY A 48 9.04 -7.16 -0.59
CA GLY A 48 9.97 -8.17 -0.08
C GLY A 48 11.01 -7.58 0.88
N ASN A 49 11.68 -6.52 0.45
CA ASN A 49 12.76 -5.88 1.18
C ASN A 49 12.28 -5.13 2.42
N THR A 50 11.05 -4.61 2.41
CA THR A 50 10.52 -3.79 3.51
C THR A 50 9.52 -4.57 4.37
N VAL A 51 8.47 -5.13 3.80
CA VAL A 51 7.38 -5.71 4.59
C VAL A 51 7.75 -7.10 5.06
N ILE A 52 8.14 -7.98 4.14
CA ILE A 52 8.42 -9.39 4.46
C ILE A 52 9.62 -9.49 5.40
N SER A 53 10.65 -8.67 5.22
CA SER A 53 11.80 -8.61 6.13
C SER A 53 11.41 -8.23 7.57
N HIS A 54 10.43 -7.35 7.76
CA HIS A 54 10.01 -6.88 9.09
C HIS A 54 8.89 -7.70 9.74
N THR A 55 8.00 -8.30 8.94
CA THR A 55 6.81 -8.99 9.46
C THR A 55 6.79 -10.49 9.20
N GLY A 56 7.71 -10.99 8.39
CA GLY A 56 7.61 -12.32 7.79
C GLY A 56 6.55 -12.38 6.68
N LEU A 57 6.30 -13.59 6.20
CA LEU A 57 5.29 -13.85 5.17
C LEU A 57 3.87 -13.79 5.76
N PHE A 58 2.96 -13.17 5.03
CA PHE A 58 1.55 -13.21 5.37
C PHE A 58 0.91 -14.49 4.84
N GLN A 59 -0.02 -15.08 5.58
CA GLN A 59 -0.79 -16.24 5.11
C GLN A 59 -1.91 -15.83 4.14
N ASN A 60 -2.51 -14.66 4.36
CA ASN A 60 -3.64 -14.15 3.58
C ASN A 60 -3.40 -12.68 3.26
N ILE A 61 -3.51 -12.32 1.98
CA ILE A 61 -3.37 -10.95 1.49
C ILE A 61 -4.64 -10.57 0.74
N ILE A 62 -5.20 -9.42 1.10
CA ILE A 62 -6.26 -8.77 0.33
C ILE A 62 -5.70 -7.51 -0.30
N SER A 63 -5.75 -7.42 -1.62
CA SER A 63 -5.27 -6.27 -2.39
C SER A 63 -6.38 -5.63 -3.23
N GLY A 64 -6.16 -4.37 -3.63
CA GLY A 64 -6.89 -3.76 -4.74
C GLY A 64 -6.68 -4.53 -6.05
N ARG A 65 -7.34 -4.05 -7.11
CA ARG A 65 -7.30 -4.67 -8.46
C ARG A 65 -6.32 -3.99 -9.42
N ASP A 66 -5.39 -3.23 -8.88
CA ASP A 66 -4.36 -2.57 -9.68
C ASP A 66 -3.62 -3.57 -10.60
N PRO A 67 -3.26 -3.18 -11.84
CA PRO A 67 -2.52 -4.04 -12.77
C PRO A 67 -1.26 -4.68 -12.17
N LYS A 68 -0.58 -3.97 -11.26
CA LYS A 68 0.60 -4.50 -10.54
C LYS A 68 0.24 -5.77 -9.75
N PHE A 69 -0.90 -5.76 -9.04
CA PHE A 69 -1.36 -6.89 -8.21
C PHE A 69 -2.07 -8.00 -8.99
N THR A 70 -2.60 -7.69 -10.17
CA THR A 70 -3.24 -8.69 -11.04
C THR A 70 -2.28 -9.29 -12.08
N SER A 71 -1.04 -8.81 -12.12
CA SER A 71 0.01 -9.31 -13.00
C SER A 71 0.35 -10.79 -12.77
N ALA A 72 0.81 -11.47 -13.81
CA ALA A 72 1.26 -12.86 -13.73
C ALA A 72 2.41 -13.04 -12.72
N LEU A 73 3.31 -12.05 -12.64
CA LEU A 73 4.40 -12.00 -11.67
C LEU A 73 3.86 -12.06 -10.24
N TRP A 74 2.92 -11.17 -9.91
CA TRP A 74 2.36 -11.07 -8.56
C TRP A 74 1.61 -12.34 -8.16
N ILE A 75 0.80 -12.88 -9.07
CA ILE A 75 0.06 -14.12 -8.85
C ILE A 75 1.01 -15.31 -8.63
N ASN A 76 2.05 -15.44 -9.47
CA ASN A 76 3.01 -16.54 -9.36
C ASN A 76 3.88 -16.41 -8.11
N LEU A 77 4.24 -15.20 -7.70
CA LEU A 77 4.97 -14.93 -6.47
C LEU A 77 4.20 -15.44 -5.24
N HIS A 78 2.91 -15.14 -5.15
CA HIS A 78 2.09 -15.63 -4.03
C HIS A 78 1.84 -17.14 -4.05
N LYS A 79 1.78 -17.76 -5.24
CA LYS A 79 1.78 -19.23 -5.34
C LYS A 79 3.07 -19.84 -4.77
N LEU A 80 4.23 -19.26 -5.09
CA LEU A 80 5.53 -19.73 -4.58
C LEU A 80 5.63 -19.57 -3.06
N PHE A 81 5.10 -18.48 -2.51
CA PHE A 81 5.08 -18.25 -1.06
C PHE A 81 3.91 -18.95 -0.34
N CYS A 82 3.14 -19.79 -1.03
CA CYS A 82 1.96 -20.46 -0.48
C CYS A 82 1.01 -19.48 0.24
N THR A 83 0.91 -18.25 -0.27
CA THR A 83 0.11 -17.18 0.31
C THR A 83 -1.23 -17.09 -0.40
N LYS A 84 -2.34 -17.02 0.35
CA LYS A 84 -3.66 -16.81 -0.24
C LYS A 84 -3.83 -15.35 -0.63
N LEU A 85 -3.79 -15.08 -1.94
CA LEU A 85 -4.12 -13.78 -2.51
C LEU A 85 -5.62 -13.69 -2.78
N SER A 86 -6.24 -12.57 -2.42
CA SER A 86 -7.63 -12.25 -2.75
C SER A 86 -7.74 -10.78 -3.15
N PHE A 87 -8.61 -10.49 -4.10
CA PHE A 87 -8.82 -9.12 -4.57
C PHE A 87 -10.06 -8.52 -3.94
N SER A 88 -10.00 -7.25 -3.55
CA SER A 88 -11.18 -6.50 -3.13
C SER A 88 -12.18 -6.44 -4.29
N THR A 89 -13.45 -6.43 -3.94
CA THR A 89 -14.54 -6.03 -4.84
C THR A 89 -15.03 -4.68 -4.35
N GLY A 90 -15.45 -3.79 -5.24
CA GLY A 90 -15.90 -2.44 -4.89
C GLY A 90 -17.10 -2.36 -3.94
N TYR A 91 -17.65 -3.51 -3.49
CA TYR A 91 -18.82 -3.62 -2.63
C TYR A 91 -18.57 -4.40 -1.32
N HIS A 92 -17.33 -4.73 -0.96
CA HIS A 92 -17.02 -5.46 0.30
C HIS A 92 -16.27 -4.59 1.35
N PRO A 93 -16.98 -3.65 2.02
CA PRO A 93 -16.40 -2.75 3.03
C PRO A 93 -15.86 -3.44 4.28
N GLN A 94 -16.19 -4.72 4.53
CA GLN A 94 -15.62 -5.47 5.66
C GLN A 94 -14.19 -5.96 5.40
N THR A 95 -13.85 -6.22 4.14
CA THR A 95 -12.56 -6.84 3.79
C THR A 95 -11.57 -5.76 3.36
N ALA A 96 -11.90 -4.95 2.35
CA ALA A 96 -11.00 -3.87 1.92
C ALA A 96 -11.10 -2.61 2.79
N GLY A 97 -12.25 -2.40 3.45
CA GLY A 97 -12.57 -1.13 4.10
C GLY A 97 -11.67 -0.72 5.25
N LEU A 98 -10.84 -1.61 5.82
CA LEU A 98 -9.81 -1.18 6.78
C LEU A 98 -8.69 -0.38 6.13
N VAL A 99 -8.24 -0.81 4.94
CA VAL A 99 -7.21 -0.07 4.20
C VAL A 99 -7.83 1.20 3.65
N GLU A 100 -9.01 1.13 3.04
CA GLU A 100 -9.70 2.30 2.49
C GLU A 100 -9.97 3.39 3.56
N ARG A 101 -10.43 3.01 4.77
CA ARG A 101 -10.60 3.98 5.87
C ARG A 101 -9.29 4.61 6.32
N MET A 102 -8.20 3.85 6.30
CA MET A 102 -6.89 4.37 6.66
C MET A 102 -6.34 5.31 5.57
N ILE A 103 -6.60 5.02 4.29
CA ILE A 103 -6.31 5.93 3.18
C ILE A 103 -7.06 7.25 3.37
N GLN A 104 -8.38 7.19 3.62
CA GLN A 104 -9.18 8.39 3.87
C GLN A 104 -8.63 9.20 5.05
N THR A 105 -8.29 8.54 6.15
CA THR A 105 -7.70 9.20 7.34
C THR A 105 -6.38 9.89 6.99
N LEU A 106 -5.54 9.25 6.18
CA LEU A 106 -4.27 9.83 5.74
C LEU A 106 -4.49 11.03 4.81
N GLU A 107 -5.38 10.93 3.84
CA GLU A 107 -5.72 12.04 2.94
C GLU A 107 -6.24 13.25 3.72
N ASP A 108 -7.14 13.03 4.68
CA ASP A 108 -7.69 14.12 5.49
C ASP A 108 -6.62 14.77 6.37
N MET A 109 -5.67 13.97 6.89
CA MET A 109 -4.51 14.49 7.61
C MET A 109 -3.59 15.33 6.71
N ILE A 110 -3.31 14.86 5.49
CA ILE A 110 -2.50 15.59 4.50
C ILE A 110 -3.18 16.90 4.11
N ARG A 111 -4.48 16.86 3.80
CA ARG A 111 -5.29 18.05 3.48
C ARG A 111 -5.27 19.06 4.62
N GLY A 112 -5.48 18.59 5.86
CA GLY A 112 -5.39 19.45 7.05
C GLY A 112 -4.00 20.07 7.20
N PHE A 113 -2.94 19.29 7.01
CA PHE A 113 -1.57 19.77 7.13
C PHE A 113 -1.26 20.92 6.16
N PHE A 114 -1.63 20.75 4.88
CA PHE A 114 -1.46 21.80 3.86
C PHE A 114 -2.40 23.00 4.08
N ALA A 115 -3.64 22.79 4.54
CA ALA A 115 -4.58 23.87 4.80
C ALA A 115 -4.19 24.75 5.99
N TYR A 116 -3.60 24.16 7.04
CA TYR A 116 -3.25 24.87 8.27
C TYR A 116 -1.78 25.30 8.35
N GLY A 117 -0.96 25.01 7.34
CA GLY A 117 0.44 25.47 7.28
C GLY A 117 1.28 25.01 8.48
N LEU A 118 1.00 23.80 9.00
CA LEU A 118 1.72 23.29 10.16
C LEU A 118 3.16 22.97 9.74
N GLU A 119 4.12 23.80 10.11
CA GLU A 119 5.54 23.45 9.94
C GLU A 119 5.92 22.37 10.96
N LEU A 120 6.31 21.18 10.49
CA LEU A 120 6.98 20.19 11.34
C LEU A 120 8.35 20.77 11.69
N LYS A 121 8.45 21.35 12.89
CA LYS A 121 9.74 21.67 13.50
C LYS A 121 10.49 20.36 13.72
N TYR A 122 11.52 20.12 12.92
CA TYR A 122 12.54 19.11 13.17
C TYR A 122 13.54 19.61 14.20
#